data_AF-A0A945KFM3-F1
#
_entry.id   AF-A0A945KFM3-F1
#
_cell.length_a   1.000
_cell.length_b   1.000
_cell.length_c   1.000
_cell.angle_alpha   90.00
_cell.angle_beta   90.00
_cell.angle_gamma   90.00
#
_symmetry.space_group_name_H-M   'P 1'
#
loop_
_entity.id
_entity.type
_entity.pdbx_description
1 polymer ?
#
loop_
_entity_poly.entity_id
_entity_poly.type
_entity_poly.pdbx_seq_one_letter_code
_entity_poly.pdbx_strand_id
1 'polypeptide(L)'
;MSAPFLSAGVLLLKDGRFFDDIPMQQVAGGYTVQFEHGQVLVPERLVEAAILDSDEVSPYVAKNADEEAKLADGLVPFQGRWMSVKNRDKKLKKIVDDKRAEVLDYESHLLWRDRYKVKTKNFYFEHNIPPNVFDRYSKILEAYFDIFRKDWKIKPKKGLGKDPRDHRLLICFYNDRDYFQQVGGAPRGALGYFRFVKPLELNVFYDKYSEQDTIEVMFHEVGHYLHKLIDVNFKYPHFPGECLAEYYGASYWDAESETLTSGLILEGRLTEVKTDIAKGDMMTLAEMMNTGPYEDYTWGWTFVHFLMNDSRYEKNFKKFFTGLAKDKKIKRKPFGIDNLQTVPQREIMAIFMKYMKLKSQDDLLAMQQEWYDYINNDLQVTSAFGLEKAADNARRHSRHIRARRLYQEALETGEASAQLHYKYAWFILKSAKDNKKERSSEELEEERTLLELLFRKASEIDPLTAVYHACLGHFIKAVNDDLEDGERMILLANDIGPKEDVADALKSLTRYISID
;
A
#
# COMPACT_ATOMS: atom_id res chain seq x y z
N MET A 1 37.35 19.24 -15.33
CA MET A 1 36.55 18.54 -14.29
C MET A 1 36.71 17.06 -14.55
N SER A 2 37.32 16.31 -13.64
CA SER A 2 37.43 14.85 -13.76
C SER A 2 36.02 14.25 -13.68
N ALA A 3 35.69 13.34 -14.60
CA ALA A 3 34.46 12.56 -14.51
C ALA A 3 34.42 11.86 -13.12
N PRO A 4 33.29 11.90 -12.41
CA PRO A 4 33.21 11.24 -11.12
C PRO A 4 33.43 9.73 -11.26
N PHE A 5 34.16 9.14 -10.31
CA PHE A 5 34.41 7.71 -10.28
C PHE A 5 33.14 6.96 -9.87
N LEU A 6 32.65 6.09 -10.77
CA LEU A 6 31.58 5.14 -10.47
C LEU A 6 32.22 3.85 -9.93
N SER A 7 31.70 3.32 -8.83
CA SER A 7 32.06 1.99 -8.33
C SER A 7 30.93 1.03 -8.63
N ALA A 8 31.25 -0.17 -9.11
CA ALA A 8 30.29 -1.27 -9.05
C ALA A 8 29.81 -1.45 -7.60
N GLY A 9 28.58 -1.92 -7.43
CA GLY A 9 28.04 -2.10 -6.10
C GLY A 9 26.69 -2.80 -6.09
N VAL A 10 26.16 -2.93 -4.88
CA VAL A 10 24.89 -3.55 -4.57
C VAL A 10 23.91 -2.48 -4.10
N LEU A 11 22.77 -2.38 -4.77
CA LEU A 11 21.68 -1.47 -4.41
C LEU A 11 20.40 -2.26 -4.10
N LEU A 12 19.91 -2.12 -2.87
CA LEU A 12 18.66 -2.68 -2.39
C LEU A 12 17.70 -1.54 -2.04
N LEU A 13 16.47 -1.60 -2.54
CA LEU A 13 15.42 -0.64 -2.23
C LEU A 13 14.50 -1.14 -1.10
N LYS A 14 13.78 -0.19 -0.47
CA LYS A 14 12.83 -0.47 0.63
C LYS A 14 11.61 -1.29 0.23
N ASP A 15 11.32 -1.35 -1.07
CA ASP A 15 10.30 -2.21 -1.68
C ASP A 15 10.87 -3.56 -2.17
N GLY A 16 12.16 -3.80 -1.90
CA GLY A 16 12.86 -5.04 -2.18
C GLY A 16 13.30 -5.23 -3.63
N ARG A 17 13.23 -4.21 -4.48
CA ARG A 17 13.99 -4.20 -5.75
C ARG A 17 15.49 -4.23 -5.45
N PHE A 18 16.22 -5.01 -6.24
CA PHE A 18 17.64 -5.25 -6.05
C PHE A 18 18.40 -5.15 -7.36
N PHE A 19 19.59 -4.56 -7.30
CA PHE A 19 20.51 -4.39 -8.42
C PHE A 19 21.91 -4.80 -7.93
N ASP A 20 22.51 -5.78 -8.60
CA ASP A 20 23.90 -6.21 -8.36
C ASP A 20 24.81 -5.71 -9.46
N ASP A 21 26.08 -5.55 -9.12
CA ASP A 21 27.17 -5.15 -10.00
C ASP A 21 26.85 -3.88 -10.80
N ILE A 22 26.08 -2.98 -10.19
CA ILE A 22 25.61 -1.78 -10.85
C ILE A 22 26.56 -0.61 -10.55
N PRO A 23 27.13 0.07 -11.57
CA PRO A 23 28.00 1.20 -11.32
C PRO A 23 27.21 2.34 -10.71
N MET A 24 27.58 2.76 -9.50
CA MET A 24 26.92 3.84 -8.80
C MET A 24 27.88 4.69 -7.98
N GLN A 25 27.40 5.87 -7.59
CA GLN A 25 28.13 6.82 -6.78
C GLN A 25 27.18 7.48 -5.78
N GLN A 26 27.62 7.61 -4.53
CA GLN A 26 26.89 8.40 -3.54
C GLN A 26 26.99 9.90 -3.90
N VAL A 27 25.84 10.57 -3.90
CA VAL A 27 25.73 12.01 -4.15
C VAL A 27 24.81 12.65 -3.10
N ALA A 28 24.67 13.98 -3.13
CA ALA A 28 23.72 14.65 -2.26
C ALA A 28 22.29 14.17 -2.55
N GLY A 29 21.60 13.64 -1.52
CA GLY A 29 20.21 13.19 -1.62
C GLY A 29 20.00 11.75 -2.11
N GLY A 30 21.07 10.99 -2.38
CA GLY A 30 20.96 9.56 -2.73
C GLY A 30 22.14 9.03 -3.52
N TYR A 31 21.86 8.20 -4.54
CA TYR A 31 22.87 7.53 -5.34
C TYR A 31 22.61 7.75 -6.83
N THR A 32 23.65 8.17 -7.54
CA THR A 32 23.62 8.20 -8.98
C THR A 32 24.02 6.83 -9.52
N VAL A 33 23.15 6.22 -10.33
CA VAL A 33 23.28 4.86 -10.86
C VAL A 33 23.42 4.93 -12.37
N GLN A 34 24.43 4.26 -12.92
CA GLN A 34 24.73 4.23 -14.34
C GLN A 34 24.25 2.94 -14.97
N PHE A 35 23.44 3.08 -16.01
CA PHE A 35 23.02 2.02 -16.92
C PHE A 35 23.70 2.23 -18.29
N GLU A 36 23.53 1.27 -19.21
CA GLU A 36 24.12 1.35 -20.56
C GLU A 36 23.58 2.58 -21.32
N HIS A 37 22.29 2.87 -21.20
CA HIS A 37 21.61 3.92 -21.98
C HIS A 37 21.29 5.18 -21.18
N GLY A 38 21.78 5.30 -19.95
CA GLY A 38 21.55 6.51 -19.17
C GLY A 38 21.97 6.41 -17.73
N GLN A 39 21.81 7.53 -17.04
CA GLN A 39 22.13 7.67 -15.63
C GLN A 39 20.87 8.14 -14.90
N VAL A 40 20.62 7.58 -13.72
CA VAL A 40 19.48 7.95 -12.88
C VAL A 40 19.93 8.31 -11.47
N LEU A 41 19.29 9.29 -10.86
CA LEU A 41 19.49 9.63 -9.45
C LEU A 41 18.45 8.88 -8.61
N VAL A 42 18.86 7.85 -7.88
CA VAL A 42 18.04 7.11 -6.93
C VAL A 42 17.99 7.87 -5.61
N PRO A 43 16.82 8.41 -5.20
CA PRO A 43 16.71 9.17 -3.96
C PRO A 43 16.92 8.29 -2.73
N GLU A 44 17.59 8.82 -1.71
CA GLU A 44 17.88 8.14 -0.43
C GLU A 44 16.62 7.53 0.20
N ARG A 45 15.46 8.21 0.07
CA ARG A 45 14.20 7.72 0.63
C ARG A 45 13.78 6.35 0.10
N LEU A 46 14.22 5.95 -1.09
CA LEU A 46 13.95 4.64 -1.69
C LEU A 46 14.96 3.56 -1.28
N VAL A 47 16.14 3.96 -0.81
CA VAL A 47 17.26 3.06 -0.55
C VAL A 47 17.09 2.39 0.81
N GLU A 48 17.13 1.06 0.82
CA GLU A 48 17.25 0.25 2.04
C GLU A 48 18.73 0.04 2.38
N ALA A 49 19.53 -0.33 1.38
CA ALA A 49 20.96 -0.47 1.50
C ALA A 49 21.64 -0.17 0.16
N ALA A 50 22.77 0.52 0.22
CA ALA A 50 23.67 0.70 -0.92
C ALA A 50 25.10 0.42 -0.44
N ILE A 51 25.80 -0.46 -1.15
CA ILE A 51 27.18 -0.84 -0.83
C ILE A 51 28.00 -0.72 -2.09
N LEU A 52 29.06 0.07 -2.04
CA LEU A 52 30.02 0.22 -3.14
C LEU A 52 31.11 -0.85 -2.97
N ASP A 53 31.48 -1.54 -4.06
CA ASP A 53 32.56 -2.54 -4.05
C ASP A 53 33.94 -1.90 -3.80
N SER A 54 34.03 -0.56 -3.89
CA SER A 54 35.17 0.23 -3.46
C SER A 54 34.73 1.56 -2.82
N ASP A 55 35.39 1.93 -1.72
CA ASP A 55 35.30 3.27 -1.10
C ASP A 55 36.20 4.29 -1.84
N GLU A 56 36.47 4.14 -3.15
CA GLU A 56 37.21 5.16 -3.93
C GLU A 56 36.42 6.47 -4.13
N VAL A 57 35.47 6.74 -3.24
CA VAL A 57 34.82 8.03 -3.06
C VAL A 57 35.78 8.91 -2.27
N SER A 58 36.53 9.77 -2.98
CA SER A 58 37.34 10.89 -2.48
C SER A 58 38.07 10.67 -1.15
N PRO A 59 39.42 10.67 -1.10
CA PRO A 59 40.17 10.35 0.12
C PRO A 59 39.65 11.15 1.33
N TYR A 60 39.34 10.44 2.41
CA TYR A 60 38.79 11.04 3.64
C TYR A 60 39.68 12.21 4.08
N VAL A 61 39.09 13.40 4.19
CA VAL A 61 39.80 14.61 4.62
C VAL A 61 39.73 14.69 6.14
N ALA A 62 40.90 14.67 6.79
CA ALA A 62 41.02 14.83 8.23
C ALA A 62 40.36 16.13 8.71
N LYS A 63 39.59 16.05 9.80
CA LYS A 63 38.94 17.22 10.42
C LYS A 63 39.78 17.87 11.51
N ASN A 64 40.82 17.18 12.00
CA ASN A 64 41.71 17.63 13.05
C ASN A 64 43.04 16.86 13.01
N ALA A 65 44.01 17.29 13.81
CA ALA A 65 45.36 16.70 13.87
C ALA A 65 45.39 15.22 14.31
N ASP A 66 44.41 14.77 15.11
CA ASP A 66 44.32 13.36 15.54
C ASP A 66 43.85 12.47 14.38
N GLU A 67 42.91 12.93 13.56
CA GLU A 67 42.51 12.23 12.34
C GLU A 67 43.62 12.23 11.28
N GLU A 68 44.38 13.33 11.17
CA GLU A 68 45.53 13.43 10.27
C GLU A 68 46.63 12.43 10.65
N ALA A 69 46.93 12.29 11.94
CA ALA A 69 47.87 11.27 12.43
C ALA A 69 47.37 9.84 12.14
N LYS A 70 46.07 9.57 12.32
CA LYS A 70 45.49 8.26 12.02
C LYS A 70 45.52 7.92 10.52
N LEU A 71 45.28 8.89 9.65
CA LEU A 71 45.44 8.71 8.20
C LEU A 71 46.90 8.43 7.84
N ALA A 72 47.85 9.14 8.45
CA ALA A 72 49.29 8.92 8.25
C ALA A 72 49.73 7.51 8.70
N ASP A 73 49.10 6.96 9.75
CA ASP A 73 49.30 5.58 10.22
C ASP A 73 48.60 4.52 9.34
N GLY A 74 48.00 4.92 8.21
CA GLY A 74 47.31 4.01 7.29
C GLY A 74 45.96 3.51 7.80
N LEU A 75 45.36 4.21 8.78
CA LEU A 75 44.01 3.96 9.25
C LEU A 75 43.01 4.81 8.48
N VAL A 76 41.80 4.28 8.33
CA VAL A 76 40.68 4.90 7.65
C VAL A 76 39.44 4.80 8.53
N PRO A 77 38.55 5.82 8.54
CA PRO A 77 37.29 5.73 9.23
C PRO A 77 36.33 4.83 8.44
N PHE A 78 35.68 3.89 9.13
CA PHE A 78 34.65 3.02 8.57
C PHE A 78 33.60 2.75 9.65
N GLN A 79 32.33 3.08 9.38
CA GLN A 79 31.21 2.92 10.32
C GLN A 79 31.51 3.49 11.72
N GLY A 80 32.06 4.71 11.77
CA GLY A 80 32.38 5.41 13.02
C GLY A 80 33.60 4.88 13.78
N ARG A 81 34.41 3.99 13.19
CA ARG A 81 35.64 3.45 13.80
C ARG A 81 36.84 3.61 12.88
N TRP A 82 38.01 3.91 13.44
CA TRP A 82 39.28 3.91 12.71
C TRP A 82 39.85 2.50 12.62
N MET A 83 40.25 2.06 11.43
CA MET A 83 40.86 0.74 11.21
C MET A 83 41.78 0.75 9.99
N SER A 84 42.65 -0.25 9.86
CA SER A 84 43.52 -0.35 8.67
C SER A 84 42.70 -0.58 7.40
N VAL A 85 43.21 -0.07 6.27
CA VAL A 85 42.66 -0.28 4.92
C VAL A 85 42.29 -1.75 4.68
N LYS A 86 43.23 -2.68 4.93
CA LYS A 86 43.00 -4.12 4.78
C LYS A 86 41.83 -4.66 5.60
N ASN A 87 41.64 -4.18 6.83
CA ASN A 87 40.54 -4.62 7.69
C ASN A 87 39.21 -4.03 7.24
N ARG A 88 39.21 -2.77 6.78
CA ARG A 88 38.05 -2.11 6.15
C ARG A 88 37.62 -2.85 4.89
N ASP A 89 38.53 -3.12 3.97
CA ASP A 89 38.23 -3.83 2.71
C ASP A 89 37.71 -5.26 2.97
N LYS A 90 38.30 -5.97 3.94
CA LYS A 90 37.82 -7.29 4.36
C LYS A 90 36.39 -7.23 4.92
N LYS A 91 36.06 -6.20 5.69
CA LYS A 91 34.70 -5.99 6.22
C LYS A 91 33.72 -5.61 5.12
N LEU A 92 34.10 -4.68 4.26
CA LEU A 92 33.29 -4.25 3.11
C LEU A 92 32.96 -5.44 2.21
N LYS A 93 33.97 -6.21 1.82
CA LYS A 93 33.79 -7.44 1.05
C LYS A 93 32.82 -8.40 1.74
N LYS A 94 32.97 -8.60 3.06
CA LYS A 94 32.04 -9.46 3.81
C LYS A 94 30.60 -8.92 3.75
N ILE A 95 30.39 -7.62 3.91
CA ILE A 95 29.04 -7.02 3.85
C ILE A 95 28.43 -7.21 2.45
N VAL A 96 29.21 -6.99 1.39
CA VAL A 96 28.79 -7.23 0.00
C VAL A 96 28.45 -8.70 -0.22
N ASP A 97 29.35 -9.60 0.16
CA ASP A 97 29.17 -11.05 0.00
C ASP A 97 27.93 -11.53 0.79
N ASP A 98 27.71 -11.02 2.02
CA ASP A 98 26.54 -11.32 2.84
C ASP A 98 25.24 -10.81 2.16
N LYS A 99 25.24 -9.60 1.57
CA LYS A 99 24.06 -9.07 0.84
C LYS A 99 23.77 -9.78 -0.46
N ARG A 100 24.80 -10.13 -1.25
CA ARG A 100 24.63 -10.98 -2.44
C ARG A 100 24.07 -12.34 -2.06
N ALA A 101 24.53 -12.92 -0.95
CA ALA A 101 23.99 -14.18 -0.45
C ALA A 101 22.51 -14.06 -0.02
N GLU A 102 22.12 -12.99 0.68
CA GLU A 102 20.70 -12.72 1.01
C GLU A 102 19.82 -12.65 -0.24
N VAL A 103 20.33 -12.07 -1.33
CA VAL A 103 19.56 -12.00 -2.59
C VAL A 103 19.49 -13.33 -3.29
N LEU A 104 20.60 -14.06 -3.40
CA LEU A 104 20.58 -15.40 -4.00
C LEU A 104 19.63 -16.34 -3.26
N ASP A 105 19.57 -16.21 -1.92
CA ASP A 105 18.56 -16.87 -1.10
C ASP A 105 17.15 -16.44 -1.55
N TYR A 106 16.86 -15.13 -1.57
CA TYR A 106 15.58 -14.61 -2.04
C TYR A 106 15.18 -15.07 -3.45
N GLU A 107 16.10 -15.03 -4.41
CA GLU A 107 15.87 -15.51 -5.78
C GLU A 107 15.48 -16.99 -5.81
N SER A 108 16.11 -17.81 -4.97
CA SER A 108 15.77 -19.22 -4.81
C SER A 108 14.37 -19.46 -4.23
N HIS A 109 13.78 -18.44 -3.61
CA HIS A 109 12.46 -18.46 -2.99
C HIS A 109 11.36 -17.77 -3.81
N LEU A 110 11.67 -17.22 -5.00
CA LEU A 110 10.70 -16.52 -5.86
C LEU A 110 9.55 -17.42 -6.32
N LEU A 111 9.82 -18.70 -6.58
CA LEU A 111 8.79 -19.66 -6.92
C LEU A 111 8.00 -20.05 -5.66
N TRP A 112 6.67 -20.00 -5.73
CA TRP A 112 5.83 -20.30 -4.56
C TRP A 112 6.08 -21.69 -3.96
N ARG A 113 6.48 -22.67 -4.77
CA ARG A 113 6.82 -24.03 -4.28
C ARG A 113 7.99 -24.01 -3.27
N ASP A 114 8.90 -23.05 -3.44
CA ASP A 114 10.15 -22.93 -2.69
C ASP A 114 10.04 -21.87 -1.57
N ARG A 115 8.95 -21.09 -1.50
CA ARG A 115 8.66 -20.01 -0.54
C ARG A 115 9.19 -20.19 0.90
N TYR A 116 9.47 -19.07 1.55
CA TYR A 116 9.80 -19.00 2.97
C TYR A 116 8.65 -19.45 3.86
N LYS A 117 9.00 -19.99 5.03
CA LYS A 117 8.06 -20.43 6.07
C LYS A 117 8.54 -19.92 7.43
N VAL A 118 7.86 -18.92 7.97
CA VAL A 118 8.32 -18.19 9.17
C VAL A 118 7.27 -18.26 10.27
N LYS A 119 7.69 -18.41 11.52
CA LYS A 119 6.80 -18.38 12.69
C LYS A 119 7.11 -17.15 13.52
N THR A 120 6.09 -16.34 13.78
CA THR A 120 6.13 -15.29 14.78
C THR A 120 5.33 -15.71 16.02
N LYS A 121 5.04 -14.74 16.91
CA LYS A 121 4.33 -15.00 18.15
C LYS A 121 2.88 -15.40 17.90
N ASN A 122 2.19 -14.68 17.01
CA ASN A 122 0.77 -14.84 16.74
C ASN A 122 0.45 -15.37 15.33
N PHE A 123 1.44 -15.47 14.43
CA PHE A 123 1.22 -15.83 13.03
C PHE A 123 2.25 -16.85 12.50
N TYR A 124 1.80 -17.62 11.51
CA TYR A 124 2.64 -18.48 10.69
C TYR A 124 2.58 -17.97 9.27
N PHE A 125 3.71 -17.54 8.74
CA PHE A 125 3.81 -16.93 7.43
C PHE A 125 4.35 -17.92 6.41
N GLU A 126 3.77 -17.89 5.21
CA GLU A 126 4.37 -18.44 4.01
C GLU A 126 4.50 -17.32 2.98
N HIS A 127 5.68 -17.04 2.46
CA HIS A 127 5.86 -15.90 1.55
C HIS A 127 6.98 -16.08 0.53
N ASN A 128 6.83 -15.42 -0.61
CA ASN A 128 7.89 -15.24 -1.61
C ASN A 128 8.17 -13.75 -1.90
N ILE A 129 7.78 -12.86 -0.98
CA ILE A 129 8.16 -11.43 -1.00
C ILE A 129 9.59 -11.24 -0.45
N PRO A 130 10.27 -10.13 -0.80
CA PRO A 130 11.60 -9.81 -0.29
C PRO A 130 11.70 -9.86 1.25
N PRO A 131 12.77 -10.42 1.84
CA PRO A 131 12.88 -10.56 3.30
C PRO A 131 12.81 -9.25 4.09
N ASN A 132 13.38 -8.15 3.57
CA ASN A 132 13.31 -6.83 4.20
C ASN A 132 11.86 -6.28 4.23
N VAL A 133 11.11 -6.52 3.15
CA VAL A 133 9.68 -6.18 3.06
C VAL A 133 8.87 -7.04 4.04
N PHE A 134 9.16 -8.35 4.09
CA PHE A 134 8.52 -9.26 5.04
C PHE A 134 8.73 -8.87 6.51
N ASP A 135 9.96 -8.49 6.90
CA ASP A 135 10.25 -8.08 8.29
C ASP A 135 9.31 -6.95 8.73
N ARG A 136 9.17 -5.91 7.89
CA ARG A 136 8.25 -4.78 8.11
C ARG A 136 6.80 -5.25 8.29
N TYR A 137 6.26 -6.02 7.35
CA TYR A 137 4.86 -6.50 7.43
C TYR A 137 4.60 -7.41 8.63
N SER A 138 5.57 -8.25 8.99
CA SER A 138 5.44 -9.16 10.11
C SER A 138 5.33 -8.40 11.45
N LYS A 139 6.12 -7.34 11.63
CA LYS A 139 6.05 -6.44 12.80
C LYS A 139 4.73 -5.69 12.84
N ILE A 140 4.29 -5.15 11.71
CA ILE A 140 3.01 -4.45 11.55
C ILE A 140 1.85 -5.34 12.00
N LEU A 141 1.79 -6.58 11.52
CA LEU A 141 0.71 -7.52 11.85
C LEU A 141 0.72 -7.92 13.32
N GLU A 142 1.90 -8.11 13.92
CA GLU A 142 2.04 -8.38 15.36
C GLU A 142 1.55 -7.20 16.21
N ALA A 143 1.91 -5.97 15.84
CA ALA A 143 1.42 -4.77 16.50
C ALA A 143 -0.10 -4.63 16.37
N TYR A 144 -0.64 -4.85 15.18
CA TYR A 144 -2.08 -4.84 14.90
C TYR A 144 -2.83 -5.85 15.77
N PHE A 145 -2.32 -7.09 15.84
CA PHE A 145 -2.88 -8.13 16.70
C PHE A 145 -2.91 -7.70 18.16
N ASP A 146 -1.83 -7.10 18.65
CA ASP A 146 -1.70 -6.70 20.05
C ASP A 146 -2.64 -5.54 20.43
N ILE A 147 -2.87 -4.57 19.54
CA ILE A 147 -3.87 -3.51 19.71
C ILE A 147 -5.28 -4.11 19.80
N PHE A 148 -5.68 -4.87 18.78
CA PHE A 148 -7.03 -5.43 18.75
C PHE A 148 -7.27 -6.39 19.93
N ARG A 149 -6.25 -7.18 20.30
CA ARG A 149 -6.30 -8.05 21.48
C ARG A 149 -6.61 -7.27 22.74
N LYS A 150 -5.97 -6.12 22.93
CA LYS A 150 -6.19 -5.25 24.09
C LYS A 150 -7.60 -4.64 24.07
N ASP A 151 -8.01 -4.09 22.94
CA ASP A 151 -9.30 -3.39 22.78
C ASP A 151 -10.50 -4.30 22.98
N TRP A 152 -10.44 -5.50 22.41
CA TRP A 152 -11.55 -6.45 22.38
C TRP A 152 -11.42 -7.59 23.39
N LYS A 153 -10.31 -7.61 24.15
CA LYS A 153 -10.01 -8.63 25.17
C LYS A 153 -10.08 -10.05 24.62
N ILE A 154 -9.65 -10.24 23.37
CA ILE A 154 -9.61 -11.54 22.71
C ILE A 154 -8.35 -12.31 23.09
N LYS A 155 -8.33 -13.62 22.81
CA LYS A 155 -7.17 -14.49 23.05
C LYS A 155 -6.94 -15.37 21.82
N PRO A 156 -5.68 -15.73 21.50
CA PRO A 156 -5.39 -16.71 20.46
C PRO A 156 -6.12 -18.04 20.75
N LYS A 157 -6.53 -18.73 19.68
CA LYS A 157 -7.25 -20.00 19.78
C LYS A 157 -6.60 -21.03 18.87
N LYS A 158 -6.37 -22.23 19.42
CA LYS A 158 -5.89 -23.39 18.66
C LYS A 158 -7.01 -23.97 17.78
N GLY A 159 -6.64 -24.77 16.78
CA GLY A 159 -7.62 -25.51 15.99
C GLY A 159 -8.30 -24.70 14.90
N LEU A 160 -7.74 -23.54 14.56
CA LEU A 160 -8.26 -22.63 13.55
C LEU A 160 -7.46 -22.67 12.25
N GLY A 161 -6.13 -22.72 12.34
CA GLY A 161 -5.25 -22.79 11.17
C GLY A 161 -5.05 -24.22 10.65
N LYS A 162 -4.03 -24.37 9.80
CA LYS A 162 -3.65 -25.63 9.15
C LYS A 162 -3.22 -26.72 10.14
N ASP A 163 -2.44 -26.38 11.17
CA ASP A 163 -2.14 -27.29 12.28
C ASP A 163 -3.15 -27.07 13.41
N PRO A 164 -4.00 -28.06 13.75
CA PRO A 164 -5.01 -27.89 14.79
C PRO A 164 -4.42 -27.70 16.20
N ARG A 165 -3.12 -27.96 16.41
CA ARG A 165 -2.42 -27.77 17.69
C ARG A 165 -1.82 -26.38 17.84
N ASP A 166 -1.75 -25.62 16.75
CA ASP A 166 -1.21 -24.26 16.71
C ASP A 166 -2.33 -23.22 16.84
N HIS A 167 -2.04 -22.10 17.50
CA HIS A 167 -2.93 -20.94 17.60
C HIS A 167 -2.68 -19.88 16.54
N ARG A 168 -1.58 -20.02 15.79
CA ARG A 168 -1.18 -19.06 14.77
C ARG A 168 -2.04 -19.19 13.51
N LEU A 169 -2.49 -18.06 12.99
CA LEU A 169 -3.13 -18.01 11.66
C LEU A 169 -2.06 -18.18 10.58
N LEU A 170 -2.37 -18.93 9.53
CA LEU A 170 -1.57 -18.96 8.31
C LEU A 170 -1.79 -17.66 7.52
N ILE A 171 -0.72 -16.93 7.23
CA ILE A 171 -0.71 -15.74 6.39
C ILE A 171 0.19 -15.99 5.19
N CYS A 172 -0.37 -15.87 3.98
CA CYS A 172 0.32 -16.06 2.73
C CYS A 172 0.57 -14.70 2.05
N PHE A 173 1.83 -14.36 1.78
CA PHE A 173 2.21 -13.15 1.04
C PHE A 173 2.82 -13.49 -0.31
N TYR A 174 2.20 -12.99 -1.38
CA TYR A 174 2.59 -13.27 -2.76
C TYR A 174 3.25 -12.06 -3.39
N ASN A 175 4.45 -12.23 -3.94
CA ASN A 175 5.16 -11.20 -4.71
C ASN A 175 4.62 -11.04 -6.14
N ASP A 176 3.79 -11.99 -6.59
CA ASP A 176 3.27 -12.04 -7.95
C ASP A 176 1.75 -12.26 -7.93
N ARG A 177 1.08 -11.56 -8.85
CA ARG A 177 -0.38 -11.52 -8.93
C ARG A 177 -0.93 -12.85 -9.46
N ASP A 178 -0.21 -13.53 -10.33
CA ASP A 178 -0.63 -14.82 -10.85
C ASP A 178 -0.56 -15.90 -9.77
N TYR A 179 0.49 -15.93 -8.94
CA TYR A 179 0.51 -16.82 -7.78
C TYR A 179 -0.62 -16.53 -6.79
N PHE A 180 -0.89 -15.25 -6.50
CA PHE A 180 -2.01 -14.88 -5.63
C PHE A 180 -3.37 -15.38 -6.15
N GLN A 181 -3.60 -15.32 -7.46
CA GLN A 181 -4.84 -15.81 -8.08
C GLN A 181 -4.87 -17.34 -8.19
N GLN A 182 -3.80 -17.94 -8.71
CA GLN A 182 -3.76 -19.38 -9.05
C GLN A 182 -3.54 -20.26 -7.83
N VAL A 183 -2.63 -19.87 -6.94
CA VAL A 183 -2.31 -20.65 -5.73
C VAL A 183 -3.16 -20.20 -4.56
N GLY A 184 -3.27 -18.87 -4.37
CA GLY A 184 -4.12 -18.31 -3.33
C GLY A 184 -5.61 -18.48 -3.63
N GLY A 185 -6.02 -18.75 -4.88
CA GLY A 185 -7.44 -18.92 -5.23
C GLY A 185 -8.24 -17.62 -5.19
N ALA A 186 -7.57 -16.46 -5.22
CA ALA A 186 -8.21 -15.16 -5.15
C ALA A 186 -8.93 -14.80 -6.46
N PRO A 187 -10.10 -14.13 -6.40
CA PRO A 187 -10.75 -13.61 -7.59
C PRO A 187 -9.92 -12.49 -8.24
N ARG A 188 -10.08 -12.31 -9.55
CA ARG A 188 -9.47 -11.18 -10.27
C ARG A 188 -9.91 -9.85 -9.65
N GLY A 189 -8.95 -8.97 -9.41
CA GLY A 189 -9.20 -7.62 -8.86
C GLY A 189 -9.07 -7.51 -7.33
N ALA A 190 -8.97 -8.62 -6.60
CA ALA A 190 -8.62 -8.57 -5.17
C ALA A 190 -7.11 -8.30 -4.98
N LEU A 191 -6.75 -7.68 -3.86
CA LEU A 191 -5.37 -7.55 -3.37
C LEU A 191 -5.13 -8.38 -2.09
N GLY A 192 -6.20 -8.91 -1.51
CA GLY A 192 -6.14 -9.80 -0.36
C GLY A 192 -7.53 -10.38 -0.08
N TYR A 193 -7.57 -11.46 0.69
CA TYR A 193 -8.82 -11.99 1.23
C TYR A 193 -8.56 -12.88 2.46
N PHE A 194 -9.52 -12.90 3.38
CA PHE A 194 -9.54 -13.82 4.51
C PHE A 194 -10.50 -15.00 4.28
N ARG A 195 -9.94 -16.21 4.30
CA ARG A 195 -10.70 -17.45 4.34
C ARG A 195 -11.24 -17.69 5.75
N PHE A 196 -12.53 -17.43 5.94
CA PHE A 196 -13.20 -17.56 7.24
C PHE A 196 -13.66 -18.99 7.60
N VAL A 197 -13.38 -19.98 6.75
CA VAL A 197 -13.71 -21.41 6.97
C VAL A 197 -12.45 -22.23 7.12
N LYS A 198 -12.46 -23.23 8.01
CA LYS A 198 -11.24 -23.97 8.33
C LYS A 198 -10.61 -24.68 7.11
N PRO A 199 -9.26 -24.78 7.05
CA PRO A 199 -8.32 -23.99 7.86
C PRO A 199 -8.43 -22.50 7.55
N LEU A 200 -8.46 -21.67 8.59
CA LEU A 200 -8.45 -20.22 8.44
C LEU A 200 -7.10 -19.79 7.87
N GLU A 201 -7.17 -18.86 6.93
CA GLU A 201 -6.02 -18.43 6.14
C GLU A 201 -6.26 -17.00 5.65
N LEU A 202 -5.21 -16.18 5.65
CA LEU A 202 -5.23 -14.84 5.06
C LEU A 202 -4.24 -14.81 3.91
N ASN A 203 -4.68 -14.31 2.76
CA ASN A 203 -3.86 -14.20 1.55
C ASN A 203 -3.73 -12.74 1.16
N VAL A 204 -2.50 -12.29 0.85
CA VAL A 204 -2.21 -10.90 0.44
C VAL A 204 -1.27 -10.89 -0.75
N PHE A 205 -1.62 -10.11 -1.77
CA PHE A 205 -0.70 -9.76 -2.85
C PHE A 205 0.07 -8.50 -2.48
N TYR A 206 1.40 -8.57 -2.55
CA TYR A 206 2.29 -7.43 -2.37
C TYR A 206 2.40 -6.64 -3.68
N ASP A 207 1.66 -5.55 -3.78
CA ASP A 207 1.77 -4.63 -4.91
C ASP A 207 2.86 -3.59 -4.63
N LYS A 208 4.08 -3.85 -5.13
CA LYS A 208 5.24 -2.95 -4.95
C LYS A 208 5.03 -1.54 -5.53
N TYR A 209 4.12 -1.38 -6.50
CA TYR A 209 3.79 -0.08 -7.08
C TYR A 209 2.72 0.68 -6.29
N SER A 210 2.05 0.00 -5.35
CA SER A 210 1.01 0.56 -4.51
C SER A 210 1.00 -0.12 -3.14
N GLU A 211 2.08 0.08 -2.39
CA GLU A 211 2.24 -0.54 -1.07
C GLU A 211 1.10 -0.18 -0.12
N GLN A 212 0.61 1.06 -0.19
CA GLN A 212 -0.47 1.54 0.67
C GLN A 212 -1.78 0.76 0.43
N ASP A 213 -2.08 0.39 -0.81
CA ASP A 213 -3.24 -0.45 -1.14
C ASP A 213 -3.09 -1.87 -0.56
N THR A 214 -1.87 -2.41 -0.58
CA THR A 214 -1.54 -3.70 0.06
C THR A 214 -1.78 -3.62 1.57
N ILE A 215 -1.33 -2.55 2.22
CA ILE A 215 -1.44 -2.33 3.66
C ILE A 215 -2.92 -2.20 4.08
N GLU A 216 -3.70 -1.35 3.41
CA GLU A 216 -5.12 -1.15 3.73
C GLU A 216 -5.91 -2.46 3.65
N VAL A 217 -5.70 -3.23 2.56
CA VAL A 217 -6.38 -4.52 2.38
C VAL A 217 -5.90 -5.56 3.39
N MET A 218 -4.60 -5.62 3.67
CA MET A 218 -4.07 -6.49 4.71
C MET A 218 -4.73 -6.20 6.06
N PHE A 219 -4.83 -4.92 6.46
CA PHE A 219 -5.48 -4.52 7.71
C PHE A 219 -6.97 -4.87 7.74
N HIS A 220 -7.70 -4.63 6.65
CA HIS A 220 -9.09 -5.03 6.54
C HIS A 220 -9.27 -6.54 6.77
N GLU A 221 -8.51 -7.36 6.04
CA GLU A 221 -8.65 -8.81 6.05
C GLU A 221 -8.22 -9.44 7.39
N VAL A 222 -7.17 -8.92 8.03
CA VAL A 222 -6.79 -9.40 9.37
C VAL A 222 -7.86 -9.01 10.40
N GLY A 223 -8.55 -7.89 10.22
CA GLY A 223 -9.72 -7.51 11.03
C GLY A 223 -10.78 -8.61 11.07
N HIS A 224 -11.08 -9.23 9.94
CA HIS A 224 -12.02 -10.36 9.86
C HIS A 224 -11.58 -11.59 10.66
N TYR A 225 -10.28 -11.89 10.66
CA TYR A 225 -9.73 -12.93 11.51
C TYR A 225 -9.92 -12.60 12.99
N LEU A 226 -9.64 -11.35 13.40
CA LEU A 226 -9.75 -10.95 14.79
C LEU A 226 -11.20 -10.93 15.29
N HIS A 227 -12.17 -10.61 14.43
CA HIS A 227 -13.59 -10.82 14.71
C HIS A 227 -13.89 -12.28 15.08
N LYS A 228 -13.28 -13.24 14.39
CA LYS A 228 -13.43 -14.69 14.69
C LYS A 228 -12.86 -15.11 16.03
N LEU A 229 -11.88 -14.40 16.56
CA LEU A 229 -11.36 -14.70 17.88
C LEU A 229 -12.34 -14.34 19.00
N ILE A 230 -13.30 -13.42 18.77
CA ILE A 230 -14.39 -13.14 19.71
C ILE A 230 -15.24 -14.40 19.91
N ASP A 231 -15.75 -14.97 18.83
CA ASP A 231 -16.42 -16.28 18.78
C ASP A 231 -16.15 -16.96 17.43
N VAL A 232 -15.56 -18.15 17.49
CA VAL A 232 -15.08 -18.89 16.31
C VAL A 232 -16.22 -19.54 15.54
N ASN A 233 -17.38 -19.71 16.17
CA ASN A 233 -18.55 -20.31 15.57
C ASN A 233 -19.55 -19.24 15.09
N PHE A 234 -19.13 -17.96 14.99
CA PHE A 234 -20.00 -16.85 14.62
C PHE A 234 -19.53 -16.15 13.34
N LYS A 235 -20.44 -15.99 12.37
CA LYS A 235 -20.29 -15.06 11.25
C LYS A 235 -21.05 -13.78 11.55
N TYR A 236 -20.27 -12.71 11.76
CA TYR A 236 -20.80 -11.37 11.80
C TYR A 236 -21.57 -11.06 10.51
N PRO A 237 -22.78 -10.51 10.61
CA PRO A 237 -23.49 -9.93 9.47
C PRO A 237 -22.71 -8.75 8.88
N HIS A 238 -23.08 -8.32 7.67
CA HIS A 238 -22.37 -7.28 6.92
C HIS A 238 -22.18 -6.01 7.75
N PHE A 239 -23.26 -5.33 8.12
CA PHE A 239 -23.24 -4.45 9.30
C PHE A 239 -23.41 -5.28 10.58
N PRO A 240 -22.56 -5.14 11.60
CA PRO A 240 -21.40 -4.24 11.70
C PRO A 240 -20.05 -4.87 11.30
N GLY A 241 -20.03 -6.12 10.84
CA GLY A 241 -18.81 -6.91 10.65
C GLY A 241 -17.80 -6.30 9.66
N GLU A 242 -18.26 -5.96 8.46
CA GLU A 242 -17.42 -5.35 7.42
C GLU A 242 -17.05 -3.92 7.81
N CYS A 243 -17.99 -3.16 8.36
CA CYS A 243 -17.79 -1.77 8.78
C CYS A 243 -16.71 -1.62 9.86
N LEU A 244 -16.64 -2.58 10.80
CA LEU A 244 -15.56 -2.59 11.80
C LEU A 244 -14.22 -3.06 11.22
N ALA A 245 -14.24 -3.97 10.24
CA ALA A 245 -13.03 -4.36 9.51
C ALA A 245 -12.44 -3.16 8.76
N GLU A 246 -13.28 -2.32 8.15
CA GLU A 246 -12.86 -1.05 7.54
C GLU A 246 -12.27 -0.08 8.56
N TYR A 247 -12.90 0.09 9.73
CA TYR A 247 -12.40 0.99 10.77
C TYR A 247 -10.97 0.64 11.17
N TYR A 248 -10.67 -0.64 11.40
CA TYR A 248 -9.30 -1.06 11.65
C TYR A 248 -8.45 -1.17 10.37
N GLY A 249 -9.06 -1.33 9.20
CA GLY A 249 -8.43 -1.23 7.88
C GLY A 249 -7.70 0.10 7.69
N ALA A 250 -8.24 1.16 8.29
CA ALA A 250 -7.67 2.50 8.37
C ALA A 250 -6.54 2.64 9.39
N SER A 251 -5.76 1.57 9.63
CA SER A 251 -4.61 1.67 10.53
C SER A 251 -3.39 2.24 9.78
N TYR A 252 -2.53 2.94 10.50
CA TYR A 252 -1.27 3.49 9.98
C TYR A 252 -0.11 3.03 10.84
N TRP A 253 0.98 2.62 10.18
CA TRP A 253 2.23 2.23 10.80
C TRP A 253 3.26 3.36 10.64
N ASP A 254 3.77 3.85 11.76
CA ASP A 254 4.92 4.72 11.79
C ASP A 254 6.19 3.86 11.91
N ALA A 255 7.01 3.88 10.86
CA ALA A 255 8.23 3.09 10.80
C ALA A 255 9.38 3.63 11.68
N GLU A 256 9.36 4.91 12.03
CA GLU A 256 10.38 5.52 12.89
C GLU A 256 10.12 5.20 14.37
N SER A 257 8.86 5.35 14.80
CA SER A 257 8.48 5.04 16.18
C SER A 257 8.12 3.57 16.41
N GLU A 258 8.01 2.77 15.33
CA GLU A 258 7.49 1.40 15.33
C GLU A 258 6.13 1.29 16.05
N THR A 259 5.26 2.28 15.81
CA THR A 259 3.92 2.32 16.42
C THR A 259 2.82 2.21 15.39
N LEU A 260 1.74 1.51 15.77
CA LEU A 260 0.53 1.40 14.97
C LEU A 260 -0.56 2.26 15.59
N THR A 261 -1.20 3.10 14.77
CA THR A 261 -2.42 3.83 15.13
C THR A 261 -3.59 3.25 14.34
N SER A 262 -4.71 2.93 14.99
CA SER A 262 -5.89 2.35 14.34
C SER A 262 -7.06 3.32 14.31
N GLY A 263 -7.96 3.13 13.34
CA GLY A 263 -9.19 3.92 13.27
C GLY A 263 -9.02 5.30 12.67
N LEU A 264 -8.08 5.47 11.73
CA LEU A 264 -7.94 6.71 10.99
C LEU A 264 -8.99 6.84 9.88
N ILE A 265 -8.85 7.88 9.07
CA ILE A 265 -9.76 8.19 7.97
C ILE A 265 -9.43 7.33 6.75
N LEU A 266 -10.41 6.58 6.23
CA LEU A 266 -10.34 5.97 4.90
C LEU A 266 -10.70 7.01 3.84
N GLU A 267 -9.73 7.84 3.45
CA GLU A 267 -9.97 9.01 2.61
C GLU A 267 -10.60 8.67 1.24
N GLY A 268 -10.21 7.52 0.66
CA GLY A 268 -10.82 7.02 -0.58
C GLY A 268 -12.33 6.77 -0.43
N ARG A 269 -12.75 6.12 0.66
CA ARG A 269 -14.17 5.87 0.97
C ARG A 269 -14.90 7.14 1.38
N LEU A 270 -14.27 8.00 2.17
CA LEU A 270 -14.85 9.29 2.57
C LEU A 270 -15.24 10.14 1.36
N THR A 271 -14.44 10.10 0.28
CA THR A 271 -14.78 10.81 -0.96
C THR A 271 -16.07 10.27 -1.60
N GLU A 272 -16.29 8.95 -1.57
CA GLU A 272 -17.52 8.35 -2.05
C GLU A 272 -18.71 8.83 -1.22
N VAL A 273 -18.62 8.77 0.11
CA VAL A 273 -19.68 9.30 1.00
C VAL A 273 -19.97 10.78 0.74
N LYS A 274 -18.93 11.63 0.66
CA LYS A 274 -19.12 13.07 0.37
C LYS A 274 -19.69 13.32 -1.03
N THR A 275 -19.43 12.45 -2.00
CA THR A 275 -20.08 12.49 -3.31
C THR A 275 -21.57 12.22 -3.19
N ASP A 276 -21.93 11.17 -2.48
CA ASP A 276 -23.31 10.72 -2.35
C ASP A 276 -24.15 11.78 -1.62
N ILE A 277 -23.61 12.35 -0.54
CA ILE A 277 -24.20 13.51 0.15
C ILE A 277 -24.45 14.67 -0.83
N ALA A 278 -23.45 15.03 -1.64
CA ALA A 278 -23.57 16.14 -2.58
C ALA A 278 -24.61 15.90 -3.69
N LYS A 279 -24.97 14.64 -3.98
CA LYS A 279 -26.03 14.28 -4.92
C LYS A 279 -27.40 14.14 -4.27
N GLY A 280 -27.47 14.13 -2.95
CA GLY A 280 -28.69 13.83 -2.19
C GLY A 280 -28.95 12.32 -2.01
N ASP A 281 -28.00 11.46 -2.37
CA ASP A 281 -28.08 10.00 -2.29
C ASP A 281 -27.60 9.50 -0.91
N MET A 282 -28.14 10.07 0.17
CA MET A 282 -27.67 9.78 1.53
C MET A 282 -28.20 8.44 2.07
N MET A 283 -27.31 7.59 2.57
CA MET A 283 -27.64 6.33 3.22
C MET A 283 -28.16 6.54 4.64
N THR A 284 -29.39 6.11 4.93
CA THR A 284 -29.92 6.14 6.30
C THR A 284 -29.41 4.98 7.17
N LEU A 285 -29.44 5.17 8.50
CA LEU A 285 -29.11 4.09 9.45
C LEU A 285 -30.07 2.91 9.31
N ALA A 286 -31.34 3.19 9.00
CA ALA A 286 -32.34 2.15 8.80
C ALA A 286 -32.06 1.34 7.53
N GLU A 287 -31.66 1.98 6.43
CA GLU A 287 -31.24 1.29 5.21
C GLU A 287 -30.02 0.43 5.51
N MET A 288 -28.89 1.02 5.92
CA MET A 288 -27.62 0.31 6.18
C MET A 288 -27.76 -0.89 7.13
N MET A 289 -28.60 -0.80 8.17
CA MET A 289 -28.78 -1.91 9.12
C MET A 289 -29.74 -3.00 8.60
N ASN A 290 -30.55 -2.72 7.58
CA ASN A 290 -31.55 -3.64 7.05
C ASN A 290 -31.26 -4.13 5.62
N THR A 291 -30.44 -3.43 4.85
CA THR A 291 -30.03 -3.80 3.48
C THR A 291 -28.89 -4.82 3.49
N GLY A 292 -28.71 -5.46 2.33
CA GLY A 292 -27.69 -6.47 2.09
C GLY A 292 -26.37 -5.90 1.56
N PRO A 293 -25.47 -6.76 1.04
CA PRO A 293 -24.01 -6.59 1.04
C PRO A 293 -23.36 -5.36 0.38
N TYR A 294 -24.05 -4.56 -0.44
CA TYR A 294 -23.36 -3.78 -1.48
C TYR A 294 -23.02 -2.32 -1.10
N GLU A 295 -23.69 -1.72 -0.10
CA GLU A 295 -23.52 -0.29 0.23
C GLU A 295 -22.95 -0.05 1.66
N ASP A 296 -22.72 -1.13 2.42
CA ASP A 296 -22.37 -1.08 3.84
C ASP A 296 -20.88 -0.75 4.13
N TYR A 297 -19.99 -0.99 3.17
CA TYR A 297 -18.55 -0.82 3.40
C TYR A 297 -18.15 0.66 3.50
N THR A 298 -18.68 1.49 2.60
CA THR A 298 -18.28 2.90 2.49
C THR A 298 -19.02 3.75 3.52
N TRP A 299 -20.35 3.68 3.57
CA TRP A 299 -21.14 4.42 4.56
C TRP A 299 -20.98 3.84 5.97
N GLY A 300 -21.02 2.52 6.13
CA GLY A 300 -20.94 1.89 7.45
C GLY A 300 -19.61 2.10 8.16
N TRP A 301 -18.49 2.22 7.43
CA TRP A 301 -17.22 2.65 8.02
C TRP A 301 -17.36 4.01 8.73
N THR A 302 -17.94 5.03 8.08
CA THR A 302 -18.08 6.36 8.70
C THR A 302 -18.93 6.29 9.98
N PHE A 303 -19.95 5.44 10.02
CA PHE A 303 -20.79 5.28 11.19
C PHE A 303 -20.04 4.58 12.34
N VAL A 304 -19.30 3.51 12.04
CA VAL A 304 -18.44 2.87 13.05
C VAL A 304 -17.36 3.84 13.54
N HIS A 305 -16.77 4.62 12.64
CA HIS A 305 -15.78 5.65 12.98
C HIS A 305 -16.37 6.71 13.92
N PHE A 306 -17.58 7.21 13.64
CA PHE A 306 -18.33 8.09 14.54
C PHE A 306 -18.56 7.45 15.92
N LEU A 307 -19.06 6.21 15.96
CA LEU A 307 -19.36 5.52 17.22
C LEU A 307 -18.11 5.22 18.04
N MET A 308 -17.00 4.87 17.39
CA MET A 308 -15.74 4.48 18.05
C MET A 308 -14.94 5.68 18.53
N ASN A 309 -15.07 6.84 17.87
CA ASN A 309 -14.39 8.07 18.25
C ASN A 309 -15.20 8.97 19.20
N ASP A 310 -16.42 8.58 19.54
CA ASP A 310 -17.23 9.26 20.55
C ASP A 310 -17.39 8.41 21.82
N SER A 311 -16.85 8.92 22.93
CA SER A 311 -16.91 8.28 24.25
C SER A 311 -18.34 7.99 24.76
N ARG A 312 -19.35 8.72 24.25
CA ARG A 312 -20.77 8.48 24.55
C ARG A 312 -21.25 7.14 23.97
N TYR A 313 -20.68 6.72 22.83
CA TYR A 313 -21.16 5.61 22.02
C TYR A 313 -20.25 4.37 22.04
N GLU A 314 -18.93 4.56 22.07
CA GLU A 314 -17.91 3.51 21.88
C GLU A 314 -18.17 2.27 22.75
N LYS A 315 -18.38 2.48 24.06
CA LYS A 315 -18.60 1.40 25.02
C LYS A 315 -19.86 0.59 24.71
N ASN A 316 -20.93 1.23 24.26
CA ASN A 316 -22.19 0.56 23.93
C ASN A 316 -22.07 -0.16 22.59
N PHE A 317 -21.36 0.41 21.62
CA PHE A 317 -21.08 -0.24 20.35
C PHE A 317 -20.21 -1.50 20.51
N LYS A 318 -19.12 -1.44 21.29
CA LYS A 318 -18.30 -2.62 21.62
C LYS A 318 -19.12 -3.73 22.29
N LYS A 319 -20.06 -3.37 23.17
CA LYS A 319 -21.01 -4.31 23.77
C LYS A 319 -22.00 -4.88 22.76
N PHE A 320 -22.53 -4.06 21.85
CA PHE A 320 -23.40 -4.50 20.77
C PHE A 320 -22.68 -5.55 19.91
N PHE A 321 -21.50 -5.20 19.40
CA PHE A 321 -20.70 -6.07 18.53
C PHE A 321 -20.35 -7.41 19.20
N THR A 322 -19.86 -7.39 20.44
CA THR A 322 -19.58 -8.63 21.19
C THR A 322 -20.86 -9.38 21.58
N GLY A 323 -21.95 -8.66 21.84
CA GLY A 323 -23.27 -9.18 22.18
C GLY A 323 -23.88 -10.01 21.05
N LEU A 324 -23.74 -9.59 19.79
CA LEU A 324 -24.19 -10.35 18.62
C LEU A 324 -23.72 -11.80 18.67
N ALA A 325 -22.46 -12.03 19.06
CA ALA A 325 -21.89 -13.36 19.18
C ALA A 325 -22.20 -14.05 20.54
N LYS A 326 -22.23 -13.31 21.65
CA LYS A 326 -22.19 -13.90 23.01
C LYS A 326 -23.45 -13.78 23.85
N ASP A 327 -24.34 -12.82 23.56
CA ASP A 327 -25.55 -12.61 24.35
C ASP A 327 -26.54 -13.75 24.13
N LYS A 328 -26.85 -14.48 25.20
CA LYS A 328 -27.78 -15.62 25.18
C LYS A 328 -29.22 -15.21 24.85
N LYS A 329 -29.56 -13.94 24.98
CA LYS A 329 -30.89 -13.39 24.67
C LYS A 329 -31.08 -13.11 23.18
N ILE A 330 -30.01 -13.06 22.39
CA ILE A 330 -30.07 -12.85 20.95
C ILE A 330 -30.26 -14.20 20.25
N LYS A 331 -31.33 -14.30 19.45
CA LYS A 331 -31.59 -15.47 18.62
C LYS A 331 -30.63 -15.48 17.43
N ARG A 332 -29.94 -16.59 17.23
CA ARG A 332 -29.04 -16.84 16.10
C ARG A 332 -29.62 -17.93 15.21
N LYS A 333 -29.27 -17.90 13.93
CA LYS A 333 -29.61 -18.95 12.97
C LYS A 333 -28.33 -19.60 12.43
N PRO A 334 -28.39 -20.86 11.99
CA PRO A 334 -27.34 -21.45 11.19
C PRO A 334 -27.04 -20.58 9.96
N PHE A 335 -25.76 -20.35 9.70
CA PHE A 335 -25.28 -19.68 8.49
C PHE A 335 -25.19 -20.64 7.29
N GLY A 336 -25.11 -21.95 7.56
CA GLY A 336 -25.08 -23.01 6.53
C GLY A 336 -23.67 -23.47 6.12
N ILE A 337 -22.62 -22.87 6.69
CA ILE A 337 -21.21 -23.20 6.40
C ILE A 337 -20.45 -23.38 7.72
N ASP A 338 -19.63 -24.42 7.82
CA ASP A 338 -18.70 -24.68 8.96
C ASP A 338 -19.36 -24.60 10.35
N ASN A 339 -20.63 -25.02 10.45
CA ASN A 339 -21.47 -24.91 11.66
C ASN A 339 -21.60 -23.49 12.23
N LEU A 340 -21.27 -22.47 11.45
CA LEU A 340 -21.33 -21.08 11.86
C LEU A 340 -22.77 -20.67 12.15
N GLN A 341 -22.91 -19.81 13.15
CA GLN A 341 -24.15 -19.11 13.50
C GLN A 341 -24.05 -17.64 13.08
N THR A 342 -25.18 -17.01 12.79
CA THR A 342 -25.26 -15.58 12.52
C THR A 342 -26.56 -15.00 13.06
N VAL A 343 -26.68 -13.67 13.07
CA VAL A 343 -27.93 -12.98 13.39
C VAL A 343 -28.60 -12.59 12.07
N PRO A 344 -29.92 -12.81 11.88
CA PRO A 344 -30.61 -12.35 10.68
C PRO A 344 -30.54 -10.83 10.54
N GLN A 345 -30.25 -10.32 9.34
CA GLN A 345 -30.07 -8.88 9.09
C GLN A 345 -31.21 -8.00 9.63
N ARG A 346 -32.46 -8.42 9.40
CA ARG A 346 -33.67 -7.72 9.88
C ARG A 346 -33.76 -7.52 11.41
N GLU A 347 -32.99 -8.27 12.20
CA GLU A 347 -32.98 -8.17 13.66
C GLU A 347 -31.93 -7.16 14.15
N ILE A 348 -30.98 -6.77 13.29
CA ILE A 348 -29.79 -6.01 13.67
C ILE A 348 -30.13 -4.63 14.20
N MET A 349 -31.03 -3.90 13.52
CA MET A 349 -31.46 -2.57 13.97
C MET A 349 -32.08 -2.60 15.36
N ALA A 350 -32.99 -3.53 15.64
CA ALA A 350 -33.65 -3.65 16.94
C ALA A 350 -32.65 -4.01 18.06
N ILE A 351 -31.68 -4.88 17.76
CA ILE A 351 -30.62 -5.22 18.70
C ILE A 351 -29.70 -4.01 18.93
N PHE A 352 -29.33 -3.30 17.87
CA PHE A 352 -28.50 -2.11 17.93
C PHE A 352 -29.15 -1.05 18.83
N MET A 353 -30.40 -0.67 18.56
CA MET A 353 -31.14 0.31 19.37
C MET A 353 -31.16 -0.07 20.85
N LYS A 354 -31.39 -1.35 21.17
CA LYS A 354 -31.37 -1.84 22.55
C LYS A 354 -30.01 -1.64 23.24
N TYR A 355 -28.90 -1.96 22.56
CA TYR A 355 -27.56 -1.80 23.12
C TYR A 355 -27.14 -0.33 23.22
N MET A 356 -27.55 0.48 22.24
CA MET A 356 -27.31 1.93 22.20
C MET A 356 -28.26 2.72 23.10
N LYS A 357 -29.27 2.06 23.68
CA LYS A 357 -30.32 2.63 24.56
C LYS A 357 -31.23 3.65 23.86
N LEU A 358 -31.42 3.48 22.56
CA LEU A 358 -32.39 4.24 21.76
C LEU A 358 -33.78 3.64 22.01
N LYS A 359 -34.73 4.48 22.43
CA LYS A 359 -36.07 4.06 22.85
C LYS A 359 -37.12 4.26 21.76
N SER A 360 -36.85 5.15 20.81
CA SER A 360 -37.78 5.50 19.73
C SER A 360 -37.07 5.59 18.38
N GLN A 361 -37.86 5.70 17.32
CA GLN A 361 -37.34 6.02 16.00
C GLN A 361 -36.75 7.44 15.95
N ASP A 362 -37.30 8.38 16.73
CA ASP A 362 -36.78 9.74 16.82
C ASP A 362 -35.36 9.76 17.39
N ASP A 363 -35.06 8.89 18.38
CA ASP A 363 -33.70 8.74 18.92
C ASP A 363 -32.72 8.23 17.84
N LEU A 364 -33.17 7.33 16.96
CA LEU A 364 -32.37 6.81 15.85
C LEU A 364 -32.12 7.89 14.80
N LEU A 365 -33.14 8.68 14.46
CA LEU A 365 -33.02 9.80 13.52
C LEU A 365 -32.11 10.91 14.07
N ALA A 366 -32.17 11.18 15.37
CA ALA A 366 -31.27 12.13 16.01
C ALA A 366 -29.81 11.67 15.92
N MET A 367 -29.53 10.39 16.19
CA MET A 367 -28.20 9.82 16.00
C MET A 367 -27.75 9.85 14.53
N GLN A 368 -28.66 9.60 13.59
CA GLN A 368 -28.36 9.70 12.16
C GLN A 368 -27.95 11.13 11.79
N GLN A 369 -28.63 12.15 12.32
CA GLN A 369 -28.26 13.54 12.07
C GLN A 369 -26.90 13.88 12.67
N GLU A 370 -26.62 13.46 13.92
CA GLU A 370 -25.29 13.63 14.53
C GLU A 370 -24.18 13.00 13.67
N TRP A 371 -24.45 11.82 13.11
CA TRP A 371 -23.52 11.13 12.23
C TRP A 371 -23.30 11.88 10.90
N TYR A 372 -24.35 12.42 10.28
CA TYR A 372 -24.20 13.25 9.08
C TYR A 372 -23.43 14.54 9.36
N ASP A 373 -23.70 15.19 10.48
CA ASP A 373 -22.98 16.38 10.91
C ASP A 373 -21.49 16.05 11.13
N TYR A 374 -21.20 14.90 11.74
CA TYR A 374 -19.83 14.39 11.90
C TYR A 374 -19.12 14.20 10.55
N ILE A 375 -19.77 13.59 9.56
CA ILE A 375 -19.18 13.41 8.21
C ILE A 375 -18.88 14.77 7.56
N ASN A 376 -19.80 15.72 7.66
CA ASN A 376 -19.68 17.01 6.97
C ASN A 376 -18.66 17.93 7.63
N ASN A 377 -18.63 17.96 8.96
CA ASN A 377 -17.86 18.95 9.72
C ASN A 377 -16.49 18.42 10.13
N ASP A 378 -16.40 17.15 10.53
CA ASP A 378 -15.22 16.61 11.22
C ASP A 378 -14.33 15.75 10.32
N LEU A 379 -14.90 15.08 9.31
CA LEU A 379 -14.14 14.24 8.39
C LEU A 379 -13.66 15.02 7.17
N GLN A 380 -12.35 15.02 6.91
CA GLN A 380 -11.75 15.69 5.75
C GLN A 380 -10.84 14.74 4.95
N VAL A 381 -10.79 14.96 3.63
CA VAL A 381 -9.84 14.31 2.72
C VAL A 381 -8.75 15.33 2.47
N THR A 382 -7.53 15.05 2.91
CA THR A 382 -6.44 16.03 2.87
C THR A 382 -5.14 15.48 2.31
N SER A 383 -4.94 14.16 2.31
CA SER A 383 -3.70 13.57 1.81
C SER A 383 -3.68 13.49 0.29
N ALA A 384 -2.48 13.49 -0.30
CA ALA A 384 -2.29 13.23 -1.73
C ALA A 384 -2.92 11.90 -2.15
N PHE A 385 -2.75 10.86 -1.35
CA PHE A 385 -3.27 9.52 -1.61
C PHE A 385 -4.81 9.47 -1.57
N GLY A 386 -5.43 10.12 -0.58
CA GLY A 386 -6.89 10.21 -0.51
C GLY A 386 -7.50 10.97 -1.69
N LEU A 387 -6.86 12.07 -2.10
CA LEU A 387 -7.24 12.83 -3.30
C LEU A 387 -7.02 12.02 -4.59
N GLU A 388 -5.96 11.20 -4.66
CA GLU A 388 -5.74 10.26 -5.77
C GLU A 388 -6.87 9.22 -5.87
N LYS A 389 -7.24 8.60 -4.74
CA LYS A 389 -8.36 7.64 -4.69
C LYS A 389 -9.68 8.30 -5.08
N ALA A 390 -9.88 9.53 -4.61
CA ALA A 390 -11.02 10.36 -4.96
C ALA A 390 -11.10 10.59 -6.49
N ALA A 391 -9.97 10.93 -7.10
CA ALA A 391 -9.84 11.15 -8.53
C ALA A 391 -10.12 9.86 -9.33
N ASP A 392 -9.53 8.74 -8.90
CA ASP A 392 -9.76 7.41 -9.48
C ASP A 392 -11.24 7.02 -9.44
N ASN A 393 -11.93 7.28 -8.33
CA ASN A 393 -13.37 7.02 -8.20
C ASN A 393 -14.19 7.93 -9.13
N ALA A 394 -13.89 9.23 -9.15
CA ALA A 394 -14.57 10.18 -10.05
C ALA A 394 -14.41 9.75 -11.52
N ARG A 395 -13.21 9.30 -11.90
CA ARG A 395 -12.91 8.76 -13.23
C ARG A 395 -13.74 7.52 -13.57
N ARG A 396 -13.85 6.54 -12.65
CA ARG A 396 -14.66 5.32 -12.86
C ARG A 396 -16.13 5.62 -13.13
N HIS A 397 -16.64 6.72 -12.56
CA HIS A 397 -18.02 7.18 -12.74
C HIS A 397 -18.16 8.24 -13.84
N SER A 398 -17.20 8.33 -14.77
CA SER A 398 -17.19 9.27 -15.90
C SER A 398 -17.32 10.74 -15.51
N ARG A 399 -16.91 11.11 -14.28
CA ARG A 399 -16.91 12.50 -13.78
C ARG A 399 -15.56 13.16 -14.08
N HIS A 400 -15.25 13.31 -15.37
CA HIS A 400 -13.92 13.73 -15.84
C HIS A 400 -13.46 15.09 -15.27
N ILE A 401 -14.33 16.10 -15.21
CA ILE A 401 -13.98 17.43 -14.65
C ILE A 401 -13.55 17.31 -13.19
N ARG A 402 -14.32 16.57 -12.39
CA ARG A 402 -14.00 16.34 -10.97
C ARG A 402 -12.73 15.50 -10.82
N ALA A 403 -12.55 14.46 -11.62
CA ALA A 403 -11.35 13.64 -11.60
C ALA A 403 -10.09 14.46 -11.90
N ARG A 404 -10.13 15.31 -12.94
CA ARG A 404 -9.02 16.21 -13.29
C ARG A 404 -8.68 17.13 -12.12
N ARG A 405 -9.68 17.78 -11.52
CA ARG A 405 -9.50 18.67 -10.38
C ARG A 405 -8.88 17.96 -9.17
N LEU A 406 -9.35 16.75 -8.84
CA LEU A 406 -8.84 15.98 -7.70
C LEU A 406 -7.39 15.50 -7.91
N TYR A 407 -7.01 15.11 -9.13
CA TYR A 407 -5.60 14.83 -9.41
C TYR A 407 -4.74 16.09 -9.25
N GLN A 408 -5.22 17.26 -9.69
CA GLN A 408 -4.51 18.54 -9.50
C GLN A 408 -4.36 18.91 -8.03
N GLU A 409 -5.46 18.87 -7.27
CA GLU A 409 -5.44 19.07 -5.81
C GLU A 409 -4.45 18.11 -5.13
N ALA A 410 -4.39 16.85 -5.59
CA ALA A 410 -3.45 15.86 -5.05
C ALA A 410 -1.99 16.21 -5.35
N LEU A 411 -1.68 16.73 -6.54
CA LEU A 411 -0.35 17.25 -6.88
C LEU A 411 0.02 18.48 -6.04
N GLU A 412 -0.94 19.37 -5.81
CA GLU A 412 -0.77 20.62 -5.05
C GLU A 412 -0.40 20.38 -3.57
N THR A 413 -0.68 19.18 -3.04
CA THR A 413 -0.21 18.78 -1.69
C THR A 413 1.31 18.73 -1.55
N GLY A 414 2.04 18.55 -2.66
CA GLY A 414 3.49 18.34 -2.67
C GLY A 414 3.94 16.92 -2.25
N GLU A 415 2.99 16.04 -1.91
CA GLU A 415 3.26 14.67 -1.43
C GLU A 415 2.83 13.59 -2.45
N ALA A 416 2.54 13.99 -3.68
CA ALA A 416 2.09 13.09 -4.73
C ALA A 416 3.12 11.98 -5.05
N SER A 417 2.65 10.74 -5.08
CA SER A 417 3.47 9.57 -5.42
C SER A 417 3.82 9.53 -6.91
N ALA A 418 4.83 8.73 -7.28
CA ALA A 418 5.14 8.48 -8.70
C ALA A 418 3.92 7.89 -9.44
N GLN A 419 3.20 6.98 -8.77
CA GLN A 419 2.01 6.32 -9.28
C GLN A 419 0.87 7.31 -9.54
N LEU A 420 0.71 8.35 -8.70
CA LEU A 420 -0.27 9.41 -8.91
C LEU A 420 -0.02 10.15 -10.21
N HIS A 421 1.23 10.60 -10.43
CA HIS A 421 1.62 11.31 -11.65
C HIS A 421 1.37 10.44 -12.89
N TYR A 422 1.79 9.17 -12.82
CA TYR A 422 1.58 8.20 -13.89
C TYR A 422 0.10 7.98 -14.19
N LYS A 423 -0.74 7.75 -13.18
CA LYS A 423 -2.19 7.58 -13.34
C LYS A 423 -2.86 8.82 -13.90
N TYR A 424 -2.43 10.01 -13.48
CA TYR A 424 -3.01 11.25 -13.97
C TYR A 424 -2.67 11.48 -15.46
N ALA A 425 -1.44 11.18 -15.88
CA ALA A 425 -1.07 11.19 -17.29
C ALA A 425 -1.97 10.24 -18.12
N TRP A 426 -2.16 9.01 -17.65
CA TRP A 426 -3.08 8.06 -18.29
C TRP A 426 -4.53 8.53 -18.32
N PHE A 427 -4.97 9.24 -17.27
CA PHE A 427 -6.31 9.82 -17.22
C PHE A 427 -6.50 10.89 -18.30
N ILE A 428 -5.52 11.78 -18.50
CA ILE A 428 -5.56 12.82 -19.54
C ILE A 428 -5.62 12.17 -20.92
N LEU A 429 -4.73 11.21 -21.21
CA LEU A 429 -4.70 10.50 -22.50
C LEU A 429 -6.01 9.77 -22.83
N LYS A 430 -6.60 9.09 -21.85
CA LYS A 430 -7.87 8.39 -22.03
C LYS A 430 -9.04 9.35 -22.21
N SER A 431 -9.11 10.38 -21.37
CA SER A 431 -10.18 11.38 -21.44
C SER A 431 -10.14 12.17 -22.74
N ALA A 432 -8.96 12.46 -23.27
CA ALA A 432 -8.77 13.09 -24.59
C ALA A 432 -9.38 12.28 -25.75
N LYS A 433 -9.31 10.94 -25.67
CA LYS A 433 -9.89 10.04 -26.67
C LYS A 433 -11.41 9.93 -26.54
N ASP A 434 -11.91 9.95 -25.31
CA ASP A 434 -13.34 9.82 -25.02
C ASP A 434 -14.11 11.13 -25.26
N ASN A 435 -13.45 12.28 -25.12
CA ASN A 435 -14.03 13.59 -25.33
C ASN A 435 -13.99 13.99 -26.82
N LYS A 436 -15.15 14.01 -27.47
CA LYS A 436 -15.31 14.44 -28.87
C LYS A 436 -15.30 15.96 -29.08
N LYS A 437 -15.10 16.75 -28.02
CA LYS A 437 -15.01 18.20 -28.13
C LYS A 437 -13.73 18.57 -28.88
N GLU A 438 -13.89 19.43 -29.88
CA GLU A 438 -12.75 20.06 -30.57
C GLU A 438 -11.97 20.90 -29.57
N ARG A 439 -10.67 20.62 -29.44
CA ARG A 439 -9.73 21.32 -28.55
C ARG A 439 -9.01 22.39 -29.35
N SER A 440 -8.79 23.55 -28.76
CA SER A 440 -7.95 24.58 -29.37
C SER A 440 -6.49 24.13 -29.42
N SER A 441 -5.69 24.74 -30.30
CA SER A 441 -4.24 24.47 -30.34
C SER A 441 -3.54 24.77 -29.02
N GLU A 442 -4.02 25.77 -28.27
CA GLU A 442 -3.49 26.15 -26.96
C GLU A 442 -3.82 25.08 -25.90
N GLU A 443 -5.07 24.58 -25.86
CA GLU A 443 -5.47 23.50 -24.95
C GLU A 443 -4.67 22.21 -25.21
N LEU A 444 -4.38 21.92 -26.48
CA LEU A 444 -3.56 20.76 -26.86
C LEU A 444 -2.11 20.91 -26.39
N GLU A 445 -1.54 22.11 -26.51
CA GLU A 445 -0.16 22.37 -26.10
C GLU A 445 0.02 22.35 -24.57
N GLU A 446 -0.95 22.90 -23.83
CA GLU A 446 -0.99 22.80 -22.37
C GLU A 446 -1.09 21.34 -21.90
N GLU A 447 -1.94 20.53 -22.54
CA GLU A 447 -2.07 19.11 -22.22
C GLU A 447 -0.78 18.34 -22.53
N ARG A 448 -0.10 18.65 -23.63
CA ARG A 448 1.20 18.05 -23.98
C ARG A 448 2.26 18.37 -22.94
N THR A 449 2.41 19.65 -22.58
CA THR A 449 3.36 20.10 -21.56
C THR A 449 3.09 19.43 -20.22
N LEU A 450 1.82 19.32 -19.82
CA LEU A 450 1.44 18.65 -18.59
C LEU A 450 1.72 17.14 -18.64
N LEU A 451 1.43 16.46 -19.75
CA LEU A 451 1.69 15.02 -19.91
C LEU A 451 3.18 14.70 -19.78
N GLU A 452 4.03 15.48 -20.44
CA GLU A 452 5.48 15.32 -20.32
C GLU A 452 5.92 15.50 -18.87
N LEU A 453 5.45 16.57 -18.21
CA LEU A 453 5.76 16.85 -16.81
C LEU A 453 5.35 15.69 -15.91
N LEU A 454 4.18 15.10 -16.11
CA LEU A 454 3.68 13.98 -15.31
C LEU A 454 4.51 12.71 -15.49
N PHE A 455 4.83 12.31 -16.72
CA PHE A 455 5.69 11.14 -16.96
C PHE A 455 7.12 11.37 -16.44
N ARG A 456 7.64 12.58 -16.61
CA ARG A 456 8.94 12.98 -16.06
C ARG A 456 8.96 12.95 -14.54
N LYS A 457 7.93 13.50 -13.87
CA LYS A 457 7.83 13.44 -12.40
C LYS A 457 7.68 12.02 -11.87
N ALA A 458 6.93 11.15 -12.56
CA ALA A 458 6.85 9.74 -12.17
C ALA A 458 8.24 9.06 -12.18
N SER A 459 9.02 9.27 -13.25
CA SER A 459 10.38 8.75 -13.37
C SER A 459 11.40 9.45 -12.46
N GLU A 460 11.21 10.71 -12.09
CA GLU A 460 12.06 11.37 -11.08
C GLU A 460 11.78 10.87 -9.66
N ILE A 461 10.51 10.63 -9.32
CA ILE A 461 10.11 10.20 -7.97
C ILE A 461 10.44 8.73 -7.76
N ASP A 462 10.30 7.89 -8.78
CA ASP A 462 10.69 6.48 -8.71
C ASP A 462 11.46 6.07 -9.98
N PRO A 463 12.75 6.42 -10.03
CA PRO A 463 13.58 6.25 -11.23
C PRO A 463 13.93 4.82 -11.56
N LEU A 464 13.65 3.87 -10.67
CA LEU A 464 13.91 2.45 -10.90
C LEU A 464 12.64 1.70 -11.33
N THR A 465 11.60 2.43 -11.75
CA THR A 465 10.41 1.86 -12.37
C THR A 465 10.46 2.03 -13.87
N ALA A 466 10.86 0.97 -14.57
CA ALA A 466 11.09 0.93 -16.02
C ALA A 466 9.91 1.50 -16.84
N VAL A 467 8.68 1.16 -16.46
CA VAL A 467 7.46 1.60 -17.17
C VAL A 467 7.34 3.12 -17.24
N TYR A 468 7.80 3.86 -16.22
CA TYR A 468 7.73 5.33 -16.24
C TYR A 468 8.67 5.93 -17.28
N HIS A 469 9.89 5.39 -17.42
CA HIS A 469 10.85 5.79 -18.45
C HIS A 469 10.36 5.41 -19.85
N ALA A 470 9.80 4.21 -20.01
CA ALA A 470 9.27 3.75 -21.29
C ALA A 470 8.14 4.67 -21.80
N CYS A 471 7.20 5.03 -20.91
CA CYS A 471 6.11 5.93 -21.27
C CYS A 471 6.61 7.35 -21.58
N LEU A 472 7.59 7.87 -20.82
CA LEU A 472 8.21 9.17 -21.10
C LEU A 472 8.92 9.16 -22.46
N GLY A 473 9.74 8.14 -22.74
CA GLY A 473 10.47 8.01 -23.99
C GLY A 473 9.57 7.91 -25.21
N HIS A 474 8.50 7.10 -25.12
CA HIS A 474 7.50 7.02 -26.19
C HIS A 474 6.78 8.36 -26.41
N PHE A 475 6.46 9.08 -25.33
CA PHE A 475 5.84 10.40 -25.43
C PHE A 475 6.76 11.40 -26.13
N ILE A 476 8.03 11.49 -25.72
CA ILE A 476 9.04 12.37 -26.33
C ILE A 476 9.20 12.05 -27.83
N LYS A 477 9.33 10.77 -28.18
CA LYS A 477 9.47 10.31 -29.56
C LYS A 477 8.27 10.69 -30.43
N ALA A 478 7.06 10.48 -29.92
CA ALA A 478 5.83 10.60 -30.69
C ALA A 478 5.27 12.03 -30.74
N VAL A 479 5.55 12.85 -29.72
CA VAL A 479 4.92 14.17 -29.55
C VAL A 479 5.92 15.30 -29.70
N ASN A 480 7.14 15.13 -29.20
CA ASN A 480 8.18 16.16 -29.25
C ASN A 480 9.10 16.02 -30.48
N ASP A 481 8.91 14.96 -31.28
CA ASP A 481 9.73 14.63 -32.45
C ASP A 481 11.24 14.50 -32.15
N ASP A 482 11.57 14.16 -30.89
CA ASP A 482 12.93 13.88 -30.46
C ASP A 482 13.13 12.37 -30.41
N LEU A 483 13.44 11.82 -31.58
CA LEU A 483 13.63 10.38 -31.76
C LEU A 483 14.81 9.84 -30.96
N GLU A 484 15.87 10.63 -30.80
CA GLU A 484 17.11 10.20 -30.15
C GLU A 484 16.92 10.10 -28.63
N ASP A 485 16.41 11.15 -27.98
CA ASP A 485 16.18 11.11 -26.53
C ASP A 485 15.04 10.15 -26.17
N GLY A 486 13.99 10.11 -26.98
CA GLY A 486 12.88 9.18 -26.80
C GLY A 486 13.33 7.71 -26.87
N GLU A 487 14.15 7.34 -27.85
CA GLU A 487 14.70 5.99 -27.96
C GLU A 487 15.66 5.68 -26.81
N ARG A 488 16.52 6.63 -26.43
CA ARG A 488 17.43 6.49 -25.28
C ARG A 488 16.67 6.18 -23.99
N MET A 489 15.56 6.86 -23.72
CA MET A 489 14.72 6.60 -22.54
C MET A 489 14.05 5.21 -22.57
N ILE A 490 13.61 4.75 -23.74
CA ILE A 490 13.04 3.40 -23.89
C ILE A 490 14.13 2.32 -23.67
N LEU A 491 15.34 2.54 -24.18
CA LEU A 491 16.47 1.64 -23.93
C LEU A 491 16.87 1.64 -22.44
N LEU A 492 16.92 2.81 -21.80
CA LEU A 492 17.13 2.91 -20.35
C LEU A 492 16.07 2.14 -19.56
N ALA A 493 14.80 2.20 -19.97
CA ALA A 493 13.75 1.41 -19.33
C ALA A 493 14.03 -0.10 -19.38
N ASN A 494 14.56 -0.60 -20.51
CA ASN A 494 14.94 -2.00 -20.67
C ASN A 494 16.19 -2.38 -19.86
N ASP A 495 17.06 -1.41 -19.53
CA ASP A 495 18.20 -1.64 -18.63
C ASP A 495 17.74 -1.75 -17.17
N ILE A 496 16.66 -1.04 -16.79
CA ILE A 496 16.17 -0.95 -15.41
C ILE A 496 15.32 -2.15 -14.99
N GLY A 497 14.45 -2.66 -15.87
CA GLY A 497 13.42 -3.64 -15.49
C GLY A 497 13.06 -4.64 -16.58
N PRO A 498 12.10 -5.54 -16.31
CA PRO A 498 11.71 -6.59 -17.24
C PRO A 498 11.24 -6.02 -18.59
N LYS A 499 11.77 -6.57 -19.68
CA LYS A 499 11.46 -6.10 -21.04
C LYS A 499 9.99 -6.32 -21.40
N GLU A 500 9.36 -7.34 -20.83
CA GLU A 500 7.95 -7.64 -21.00
C GLU A 500 7.05 -6.53 -20.44
N ASP A 501 7.35 -6.01 -19.24
CA ASP A 501 6.60 -4.91 -18.62
C ASP A 501 6.70 -3.63 -19.48
N VAL A 502 7.90 -3.34 -19.99
CA VAL A 502 8.16 -2.23 -20.92
C VAL A 502 7.34 -2.41 -22.20
N ALA A 503 7.39 -3.59 -22.82
CA ALA A 503 6.66 -3.88 -24.05
C ALA A 503 5.13 -3.75 -23.88
N ASP A 504 4.57 -4.23 -22.76
CA ASP A 504 3.14 -4.14 -22.47
C ASP A 504 2.68 -2.69 -22.22
N ALA A 505 3.51 -1.90 -21.54
CA ALA A 505 3.26 -0.47 -21.34
C ALA A 505 3.24 0.28 -22.68
N LEU A 506 4.26 0.08 -23.52
CA LEU A 506 4.37 0.70 -24.84
C LEU A 506 3.20 0.31 -25.74
N LYS A 507 2.87 -0.98 -25.83
CA LYS A 507 1.73 -1.50 -26.59
C LYS A 507 0.41 -0.86 -26.16
N SER A 508 0.25 -0.57 -24.88
CA SER A 508 -0.92 0.12 -24.36
C SER A 508 -0.94 1.58 -24.77
N LEU A 509 0.22 2.24 -24.74
CA LEU A 509 0.37 3.67 -25.02
C LEU A 509 0.20 4.01 -26.50
N THR A 510 0.68 3.15 -27.41
CA THR A 510 0.51 3.31 -28.88
C THR A 510 -0.96 3.41 -29.29
N ARG A 511 -1.91 2.93 -28.49
CA ARG A 511 -3.36 3.05 -28.75
C ARG A 511 -3.91 4.47 -28.55
N TYR A 512 -3.12 5.35 -27.95
CA TYR A 512 -3.46 6.73 -27.59
C TYR A 512 -2.50 7.74 -28.22
N ILE A 513 -1.24 7.37 -28.41
CA ILE A 513 -0.20 8.21 -29.01
C ILE A 513 0.54 7.37 -30.06
N SER A 514 0.26 7.62 -31.35
CA SER A 514 1.00 6.99 -32.44
C SER A 514 2.32 7.73 -32.66
N ILE A 515 3.37 6.99 -33.00
CA ILE A 515 4.56 7.56 -33.64
C ILE A 515 4.25 7.55 -35.13
N ASP A 516 4.32 8.72 -35.78
CA ASP A 516 4.10 8.88 -37.21
C ASP A 516 5.27 8.36 -38.06
#